data_AF-A0A7L4REK6-F1
#
_entry.id   AF-A0A7L4REK6-F1
#
_cell.length_a   1.000
_cell.length_b   1.000
_cell.length_c   1.000
_cell.angle_alpha   90.00
_cell.angle_beta   90.00
_cell.angle_gamma   90.00
#
_symmetry.space_group_name_H-M   'P 1'
#
loop_
_entity.id
_entity.type
_entity.pdbx_description
1 polymer ?
#
loop_
_entity_poly.entity_id
_entity_poly.type
_entity_poly.pdbx_seq_one_letter_code
_entity_poly.pdbx_strand_id
1 'polypeptide(L)'
;MKNFKREFLAKLESRFQHLSFANATEHLQGASPPSVFVGKFGYPKVFVGPLIPEKFGDTRLLDAPEQWIPGKKTAADILEYRLGLVRGKKAISVYDDSRQAEQMREIALSQVSPEVEALFTHKPTGVSMNDDSLAFGPSAPLKSLSIWSSKWDAKLEKMHCDTDATAKTAMLELYEKGSPVSAIMRALSVGAFGLEKNRKFVPTRWSITAVDSNVSETLLDEVRSLPLLDETRVYEHASLSQKYAVILFPSQWQYDWVEAFFSPYGNDESTVFGDGEGYDKKKE
;
A
#
# COMPACT_ATOMS: atom_id res chain seq x y z
N MET A 1 18.64 -7.11 -14.70
CA MET A 1 17.98 -6.52 -13.51
C MET A 1 16.64 -7.18 -13.19
N LYS A 2 15.61 -7.15 -14.07
CA LYS A 2 14.29 -7.79 -13.79
C LYS A 2 14.35 -9.29 -13.46
N ASN A 3 15.24 -10.05 -14.09
CA ASN A 3 15.30 -11.50 -13.90
C ASN A 3 15.77 -11.93 -12.50
N PHE A 4 16.70 -11.20 -11.87
CA PHE A 4 17.28 -11.64 -10.60
C PHE A 4 16.34 -11.42 -9.41
N LYS A 5 15.70 -10.25 -9.33
CA LYS A 5 14.69 -9.98 -8.28
C LYS A 5 13.51 -10.94 -8.39
N ARG A 6 13.09 -11.24 -9.62
CA ARG A 6 12.08 -12.25 -9.93
C ARG A 6 12.51 -13.67 -9.54
N GLU A 7 13.76 -14.06 -9.82
CA GLU A 7 14.32 -15.35 -9.39
C GLU A 7 14.45 -15.46 -7.86
N PHE A 8 14.80 -14.37 -7.18
CA PHE A 8 14.86 -14.30 -5.72
C PHE A 8 13.46 -14.43 -5.10
N LEU A 9 12.45 -13.75 -5.66
CA LEU A 9 11.06 -13.88 -5.24
C LEU A 9 10.50 -15.28 -5.54
N ALA A 10 10.80 -15.87 -6.69
CA ALA A 10 10.44 -17.25 -7.01
C ALA A 10 11.11 -18.26 -6.07
N LYS A 11 12.35 -18.00 -5.64
CA LYS A 11 13.00 -18.79 -4.58
C LYS A 11 12.30 -18.61 -3.24
N LEU A 12 11.91 -17.40 -2.88
CA LEU A 12 11.10 -17.13 -1.67
C LEU A 12 9.76 -17.90 -1.71
N GLU A 13 9.06 -17.92 -2.85
CA GLU A 13 7.83 -18.73 -3.06
C GLU A 13 8.05 -20.21 -2.71
N SER A 14 9.22 -20.79 -3.02
CA SER A 14 9.53 -22.19 -2.69
C SER A 14 9.59 -22.47 -1.18
N ARG A 15 9.96 -21.48 -0.36
CA ARG A 15 9.94 -21.58 1.11
C ARG A 15 8.56 -21.33 1.71
N PHE A 16 7.71 -20.62 0.98
CA PHE A 16 6.35 -20.31 1.42
C PHE A 16 5.33 -21.37 1.00
N GLN A 17 5.77 -22.53 0.51
CA GLN A 17 4.92 -23.71 0.32
C GLN A 17 4.22 -24.17 1.61
N HIS A 18 4.77 -23.82 2.78
CA HIS A 18 4.16 -24.07 4.09
C HIS A 18 3.30 -22.92 4.62
N LEU A 19 3.22 -21.78 3.91
CA LEU A 19 2.33 -20.70 4.33
C LEU A 19 0.88 -21.11 4.15
N SER A 20 0.10 -20.87 5.20
CA SER A 20 -1.34 -21.09 5.19
C SER A 20 -1.99 -19.97 4.37
N PHE A 21 -2.45 -20.28 3.16
CA PHE A 21 -3.31 -19.37 2.42
C PHE A 21 -4.68 -19.28 3.11
N ALA A 22 -5.33 -18.12 3.03
CA ALA A 22 -6.72 -18.03 3.47
C ALA A 22 -7.57 -19.06 2.70
N ASN A 23 -8.24 -19.97 3.41
CA ASN A 23 -9.11 -20.97 2.80
C ASN A 23 -10.56 -20.49 2.86
N ALA A 24 -10.91 -19.57 1.97
CA ALA A 24 -12.25 -19.01 1.95
C ALA A 24 -13.24 -19.91 1.21
N THR A 25 -14.45 -20.01 1.74
CA THR A 25 -15.63 -20.51 1.03
C THR A 25 -16.23 -19.43 0.12
N GLU A 26 -17.29 -19.77 -0.61
CA GLU A 26 -18.06 -18.80 -1.41
C GLU A 26 -18.69 -17.70 -0.55
N HIS A 27 -18.97 -18.00 0.71
CA HIS A 27 -19.39 -17.05 1.71
C HIS A 27 -18.21 -16.78 2.66
N LEU A 28 -17.93 -15.51 2.93
CA LEU A 28 -16.84 -15.10 3.81
C LEU A 28 -17.32 -13.95 4.69
N GLN A 29 -17.05 -14.08 5.99
CA GLN A 29 -17.28 -13.04 6.97
C GLN A 29 -16.00 -12.76 7.73
N GLY A 30 -15.76 -11.49 8.06
CA GLY A 30 -14.66 -11.09 8.90
C GLY A 30 -14.53 -9.59 9.04
N ALA A 31 -13.64 -9.17 9.90
CA ALA A 31 -13.27 -7.78 10.08
C ALA A 31 -12.18 -7.44 9.05
N SER A 32 -12.55 -6.73 7.99
CA SER A 32 -11.58 -6.26 7.00
C SER A 32 -10.64 -5.26 7.67
N PRO A 33 -9.31 -5.31 7.50
CA PRO A 33 -8.54 -4.09 7.66
C PRO A 33 -9.14 -3.00 6.75
N PRO A 34 -8.96 -1.71 7.05
CA PRO A 34 -9.44 -0.61 6.20
C PRO A 34 -8.66 -0.57 4.88
N SER A 35 -8.84 -1.60 4.04
CA SER A 35 -8.02 -1.96 2.91
C SER A 35 -8.89 -2.32 1.71
N VAL A 36 -8.67 -1.58 0.63
CA VAL A 36 -9.33 -1.77 -0.65
C VAL A 36 -8.26 -1.83 -1.73
N PHE A 37 -8.41 -2.77 -2.65
CA PHE A 37 -7.52 -2.89 -3.78
C PHE A 37 -8.23 -2.46 -5.08
N VAL A 38 -7.61 -1.53 -5.81
CA VAL A 38 -8.05 -1.06 -7.12
C VAL A 38 -7.06 -1.52 -8.18
N GLY A 39 -7.51 -2.42 -9.07
CA GLY A 39 -6.69 -2.95 -10.15
C GLY A 39 -6.51 -1.98 -11.32
N LYS A 40 -5.36 -2.08 -12.02
CA LYS A 40 -5.09 -1.31 -13.25
C LYS A 40 -5.63 -1.95 -14.53
N PHE A 41 -5.88 -3.26 -14.51
CA PHE A 41 -6.30 -4.00 -15.70
C PHE A 41 -7.71 -3.60 -16.12
N GLY A 42 -7.87 -3.24 -17.41
CA GLY A 42 -9.16 -2.84 -17.98
C GLY A 42 -9.48 -1.34 -17.88
N TYR A 43 -8.58 -0.50 -17.34
CA TYR A 43 -8.80 0.94 -17.18
C TYR A 43 -9.34 1.58 -18.49
N PRO A 44 -10.43 2.38 -18.45
CA PRO A 44 -11.06 3.01 -17.28
C PRO A 44 -12.13 2.17 -16.56
N LYS A 45 -12.30 0.88 -16.88
CA LYS A 45 -13.11 -0.05 -16.07
C LYS A 45 -12.19 -0.88 -15.19
N VAL A 46 -12.29 -0.74 -13.88
CA VAL A 46 -11.34 -1.33 -12.93
C VAL A 46 -12.00 -2.36 -12.05
N PHE A 47 -11.22 -3.34 -11.59
CA PHE A 47 -11.65 -4.23 -10.53
C PHE A 47 -11.31 -3.62 -9.18
N VAL A 48 -12.34 -3.27 -8.40
CA VAL A 48 -12.22 -2.83 -7.02
C VAL A 48 -12.72 -3.89 -6.06
N GLY A 49 -12.19 -3.95 -4.84
CA GLY A 49 -12.80 -4.73 -3.78
C GLY A 49 -11.98 -4.74 -2.49
N PRO A 50 -12.61 -5.13 -1.38
CA PRO A 50 -11.96 -5.21 -0.09
C PRO A 50 -10.99 -6.39 0.00
N LEU A 51 -10.11 -6.32 0.98
CA LEU A 51 -9.21 -7.39 1.39
C LEU A 51 -9.68 -7.94 2.74
N ILE A 52 -10.33 -9.11 2.73
CA ILE A 52 -11.09 -9.64 3.86
C ILE A 52 -10.37 -10.85 4.47
N PRO A 53 -10.04 -10.85 5.77
CA PRO A 53 -9.59 -12.05 6.47
C PRO A 53 -10.77 -12.87 7.00
N GLU A 54 -10.57 -14.17 7.21
CA GLU A 54 -11.50 -15.02 7.97
C GLU A 54 -11.27 -14.87 9.49
N LYS A 55 -11.24 -13.62 9.96
CA LYS A 55 -10.97 -13.26 11.36
C LYS A 55 -11.84 -12.07 11.75
N PHE A 56 -12.33 -12.04 12.98
CA PHE A 56 -13.08 -10.92 13.56
C PHE A 56 -12.20 -10.12 14.54
N GLY A 57 -12.63 -8.91 14.90
CA GLY A 57 -11.90 -8.02 15.80
C GLY A 57 -10.94 -7.06 15.08
N ASP A 58 -9.91 -6.61 15.78
CA ASP A 58 -8.95 -5.65 15.21
C ASP A 58 -7.94 -6.34 14.28
N THR A 59 -8.13 -6.15 12.99
CA THR A 59 -7.29 -6.69 11.92
C THR A 59 -6.46 -5.62 11.21
N ARG A 60 -6.42 -4.38 11.72
CA ARG A 60 -5.71 -3.25 11.08
C ARG A 60 -4.24 -3.55 10.82
N LEU A 61 -3.61 -4.30 11.72
CA LEU A 61 -2.22 -4.74 11.58
C LEU A 61 -1.96 -5.51 10.28
N LEU A 62 -2.97 -6.14 9.67
CA LEU A 62 -2.80 -6.89 8.42
C LEU A 62 -2.51 -5.99 7.19
N ASP A 63 -2.82 -4.69 7.28
CA ASP A 63 -2.57 -3.70 6.22
C ASP A 63 -2.15 -2.33 6.79
N ALA A 64 -1.24 -2.35 7.78
CA ALA A 64 -0.65 -1.16 8.38
C ALA A 64 0.89 -1.18 8.27
N PRO A 65 1.46 -0.88 7.07
CA PRO A 65 2.91 -0.88 6.86
C PRO A 65 3.70 -0.06 7.88
N GLU A 66 3.15 1.07 8.30
CA GLU A 66 3.74 1.97 9.29
C GLU A 66 3.90 1.32 10.68
N GLN A 67 3.20 0.22 10.96
CA GLN A 67 3.30 -0.51 12.23
C GLN A 67 4.21 -1.74 12.16
N TRP A 68 4.55 -2.24 10.97
CA TRP A 68 5.27 -3.51 10.84
C TRP A 68 6.72 -3.41 11.30
N ILE A 69 7.48 -2.44 10.78
CA ILE A 69 8.90 -2.26 11.14
C ILE A 69 9.05 -1.84 12.61
N PRO A 70 8.33 -0.81 13.11
CA PRO A 70 8.40 -0.44 14.54
C PRO A 70 7.94 -1.59 15.47
N GLY A 71 6.97 -2.38 15.01
CA GLY A 71 6.48 -3.57 15.71
C GLY A 71 7.37 -4.81 15.60
N LYS A 72 8.58 -4.68 15.01
CA LYS A 72 9.57 -5.76 14.81
C LYS A 72 9.00 -7.00 14.10
N LYS A 73 8.08 -6.78 13.16
CA LYS A 73 7.50 -7.86 12.36
C LYS A 73 8.51 -8.40 11.37
N THR A 74 8.52 -9.72 11.19
CA THR A 74 9.40 -10.38 10.23
C THR A 74 8.81 -10.32 8.82
N ALA A 75 9.64 -10.57 7.80
CA ALA A 75 9.15 -10.70 6.42
C ALA A 75 8.12 -11.83 6.27
N ALA A 76 8.26 -12.91 7.05
CA ALA A 76 7.30 -14.00 7.08
C ALA A 76 5.96 -13.55 7.68
N ASP A 77 5.97 -12.80 8.79
CA ASP A 77 4.75 -12.27 9.42
C ASP A 77 3.99 -11.38 8.43
N ILE A 78 4.69 -10.46 7.76
CA ILE A 78 4.08 -9.55 6.78
C ILE A 78 3.47 -10.36 5.64
N LEU A 79 4.17 -11.38 5.15
CA LEU A 79 3.64 -12.20 4.08
C LEU A 79 2.41 -13.01 4.51
N GLU A 80 2.41 -13.55 5.73
CA GLU A 80 1.24 -14.21 6.30
C GLU A 80 0.06 -13.26 6.41
N TYR A 81 0.28 -12.02 6.87
CA TYR A 81 -0.77 -10.99 6.89
C TYR A 81 -1.37 -10.76 5.51
N ARG A 82 -0.52 -10.61 4.50
CA ARG A 82 -0.94 -10.36 3.12
C ARG A 82 -1.69 -11.54 2.51
N LEU A 83 -1.15 -12.75 2.66
CA LEU A 83 -1.74 -13.98 2.11
C LEU A 83 -3.01 -14.43 2.86
N GLY A 84 -3.18 -14.00 4.10
CA GLY A 84 -4.38 -14.19 4.90
C GLY A 84 -5.57 -13.34 4.45
N LEU A 85 -5.38 -12.40 3.50
CA LEU A 85 -6.43 -11.53 3.00
C LEU A 85 -7.00 -12.04 1.67
N VAL A 86 -8.31 -12.31 1.66
CA VAL A 86 -9.08 -12.73 0.50
C VAL A 86 -9.57 -11.49 -0.24
N ARG A 87 -9.31 -11.42 -1.54
CA ARG A 87 -9.65 -10.26 -2.35
C ARG A 87 -11.01 -10.42 -3.04
N GLY A 88 -11.93 -9.52 -2.72
CA GLY A 88 -13.13 -9.30 -3.52
C GLY A 88 -12.83 -8.57 -4.83
N LYS A 89 -13.55 -8.92 -5.89
CA LYS A 89 -13.46 -8.24 -7.19
C LYS A 89 -14.83 -7.80 -7.68
N LYS A 90 -14.99 -6.51 -7.93
CA LYS A 90 -16.15 -5.94 -8.61
C LYS A 90 -15.65 -5.05 -9.74
N ALA A 91 -16.12 -5.30 -10.96
CA ALA A 91 -15.83 -4.42 -12.08
C ALA A 91 -16.73 -3.17 -11.99
N ILE A 92 -16.12 -1.99 -11.94
CA ILE A 92 -16.80 -0.70 -11.91
C ILE A 92 -16.13 0.28 -12.88
N SER A 93 -16.85 1.33 -13.26
CA SER A 93 -16.22 2.50 -13.91
C SER A 93 -15.35 3.24 -12.89
N VAL A 94 -14.30 3.92 -13.34
CA VAL A 94 -13.52 4.78 -12.44
C VAL A 94 -14.33 5.99 -11.92
N TYR A 95 -15.40 6.37 -12.61
CA TYR A 95 -16.32 7.44 -12.19
C TYR A 95 -17.61 6.90 -11.57
N ASP A 96 -17.62 5.65 -11.13
CA ASP A 96 -18.80 5.02 -10.54
C ASP A 96 -19.10 5.64 -9.16
N ASP A 97 -20.35 6.03 -8.96
CA ASP A 97 -20.92 6.63 -7.74
C ASP A 97 -22.02 5.74 -7.13
N SER A 98 -22.13 4.49 -7.58
CA SER A 98 -23.11 3.54 -7.07
C SER A 98 -22.88 3.20 -5.60
N ARG A 99 -23.89 2.57 -4.98
CA ARG A 99 -23.78 2.03 -3.61
C ARG A 99 -22.54 1.17 -3.42
N GLN A 100 -22.12 0.42 -4.44
CA GLN A 100 -20.93 -0.43 -4.38
C GLN A 100 -19.65 0.40 -4.32
N ALA A 101 -19.58 1.51 -5.05
CA ALA A 101 -18.46 2.44 -4.97
C ALA A 101 -18.38 3.09 -3.58
N GLU A 102 -19.52 3.51 -3.02
CA GLU A 102 -19.60 4.08 -1.67
C GLU A 102 -19.19 3.06 -0.59
N GLN A 103 -19.57 1.78 -0.73
CA GLN A 103 -19.07 0.72 0.17
C GLN A 103 -17.54 0.59 0.15
N MET A 104 -16.89 0.80 -1.00
CA MET A 104 -15.42 0.78 -1.07
C MET A 104 -14.82 1.99 -0.35
N ARG A 105 -15.44 3.17 -0.49
CA ARG A 105 -15.01 4.39 0.24
C ARG A 105 -15.19 4.21 1.73
N GLU A 106 -16.30 3.63 2.16
CA GLU A 106 -16.59 3.35 3.57
C GLU A 106 -15.51 2.46 4.22
N ILE A 107 -15.05 1.41 3.51
CA ILE A 107 -13.96 0.56 4.01
C ILE A 107 -12.63 1.31 4.02
N ALA A 108 -12.30 2.00 2.92
CA ALA A 108 -11.01 2.66 2.75
C ALA A 108 -10.79 3.84 3.72
N LEU A 109 -11.86 4.56 4.06
CA LEU A 109 -11.81 5.72 4.97
C LEU A 109 -11.96 5.32 6.43
N SER A 110 -12.12 4.03 6.74
CA SER A 110 -12.33 3.62 8.12
C SER A 110 -11.05 3.68 8.97
N GLN A 111 -11.20 4.13 10.22
CA GLN A 111 -10.14 4.10 11.25
C GLN A 111 -10.13 2.79 12.07
N VAL A 112 -11.17 1.96 11.93
CA VAL A 112 -11.32 0.64 12.56
C VAL A 112 -11.31 -0.46 11.49
N SER A 113 -11.34 -1.72 11.89
CA SER A 113 -11.57 -2.84 10.97
C SER A 113 -13.08 -3.04 10.76
N PRO A 114 -13.65 -2.70 9.60
CA PRO A 114 -15.07 -2.87 9.35
C PRO A 114 -15.46 -4.34 9.32
N GLU A 115 -16.56 -4.70 9.99
CA GLU A 115 -17.13 -6.04 9.83
C GLU A 115 -17.84 -6.14 8.49
N VAL A 116 -17.37 -7.07 7.66
CA VAL A 116 -17.85 -7.26 6.30
C VAL A 116 -18.29 -8.69 6.05
N GLU A 117 -19.29 -8.81 5.20
CA GLU A 117 -19.82 -10.07 4.70
C GLU A 117 -19.80 -10.04 3.18
N ALA A 118 -19.06 -10.97 2.59
CA ALA A 118 -18.91 -11.11 1.16
C ALA A 118 -19.48 -12.45 0.68
N LEU A 119 -20.27 -12.39 -0.39
CA LEU A 119 -20.68 -13.55 -1.14
C LEU A 119 -20.00 -13.49 -2.51
N PHE A 120 -19.24 -14.52 -2.85
CA PHE A 120 -18.54 -14.65 -4.11
C PHE A 120 -19.38 -15.42 -5.14
N THR A 121 -19.06 -15.26 -6.42
CA THR A 121 -19.71 -16.04 -7.49
C THR A 121 -19.21 -17.48 -7.58
N HIS A 122 -18.04 -17.75 -7.01
CA HIS A 122 -17.41 -19.06 -6.87
C HIS A 122 -16.35 -18.96 -5.76
N LYS A 123 -15.85 -20.11 -5.29
CA LYS A 123 -14.80 -20.17 -4.26
C LYS A 123 -13.59 -19.31 -4.66
N PRO A 124 -13.11 -18.39 -3.80
CA PRO A 124 -11.87 -17.66 -4.05
C PRO A 124 -10.70 -18.60 -4.28
N THR A 125 -9.94 -18.35 -5.35
CA THR A 125 -8.78 -19.16 -5.71
C THR A 125 -7.62 -18.30 -6.19
N GLY A 126 -6.45 -18.93 -6.32
CA GLY A 126 -5.21 -18.29 -6.77
C GLY A 126 -4.49 -17.54 -5.65
N VAL A 127 -3.32 -17.03 -5.99
CA VAL A 127 -2.52 -16.13 -5.16
C VAL A 127 -1.91 -15.13 -6.12
N SER A 128 -1.88 -13.85 -5.75
CA SER A 128 -1.19 -12.84 -6.54
C SER A 128 0.12 -12.49 -5.86
N MET A 129 1.20 -13.10 -6.34
CA MET A 129 2.57 -12.72 -6.02
C MET A 129 3.23 -12.31 -7.34
N ASN A 130 3.18 -11.03 -7.67
CA ASN A 130 3.88 -10.49 -8.82
C ASN A 130 4.81 -9.36 -8.33
N ASP A 131 5.95 -9.18 -9.00
CA ASP A 131 6.88 -8.05 -8.81
C ASP A 131 6.18 -6.68 -8.73
N ASP A 132 5.02 -6.56 -9.39
CA ASP A 132 4.29 -5.31 -9.60
C ASP A 132 3.05 -5.12 -8.70
N SER A 133 2.75 -6.06 -7.81
CA SER A 133 1.58 -6.00 -6.92
C SER A 133 1.90 -6.45 -5.50
N LEU A 134 1.38 -5.73 -4.51
CA LEU A 134 1.32 -6.20 -3.12
C LEU A 134 0.79 -7.64 -3.10
N ALA A 135 1.47 -8.54 -2.40
CA ALA A 135 0.98 -9.90 -2.24
C ALA A 135 -0.42 -9.87 -1.61
N PHE A 136 -1.31 -10.74 -2.08
CA PHE A 136 -2.58 -11.02 -1.41
C PHE A 136 -3.01 -12.45 -1.70
N GLY A 137 -3.88 -12.95 -0.82
CA GLY A 137 -4.44 -14.29 -0.91
C GLY A 137 -5.41 -14.46 -2.08
N PRO A 138 -6.28 -15.48 -2.01
CA PRO A 138 -7.17 -15.83 -3.11
C PRO A 138 -8.18 -14.76 -3.45
N SER A 139 -8.67 -14.79 -4.69
CA SER A 139 -9.59 -13.78 -5.19
C SER A 139 -10.76 -14.37 -5.96
N ALA A 140 -11.94 -13.76 -5.82
CA ALA A 140 -13.11 -14.09 -6.64
C ALA A 140 -14.00 -12.85 -6.88
N PRO A 141 -14.82 -12.85 -7.94
CA PRO A 141 -15.82 -11.82 -8.16
C PRO A 141 -16.88 -11.80 -7.05
N LEU A 142 -17.28 -10.60 -6.62
CA LEU A 142 -18.32 -10.39 -5.63
C LEU A 142 -19.72 -10.47 -6.25
N LYS A 143 -20.57 -11.30 -5.66
CA LYS A 143 -22.03 -11.32 -5.88
C LYS A 143 -22.72 -10.28 -5.00
N SER A 144 -22.36 -10.21 -3.71
CA SER A 144 -22.82 -9.17 -2.78
C SER A 144 -21.74 -8.84 -1.75
N LEU A 145 -21.83 -7.63 -1.20
CA LEU A 145 -21.00 -7.14 -0.11
C LEU A 145 -21.90 -6.38 0.87
N SER A 146 -21.77 -6.68 2.16
CA SER A 146 -22.44 -5.98 3.24
C SER A 146 -21.40 -5.55 4.27
N ILE A 147 -21.57 -4.33 4.79
CA ILE A 147 -20.72 -3.73 5.82
C ILE A 147 -21.64 -3.49 7.00
N TRP A 148 -21.29 -4.08 8.15
CA TRP A 148 -22.12 -4.06 9.35
C TRP A 148 -21.70 -2.99 10.34
N SER A 149 -20.40 -2.72 10.41
CA SER A 149 -19.84 -1.68 11.27
C SER A 149 -18.70 -0.98 10.54
N SER A 150 -18.69 0.34 10.58
CA SER A 150 -17.57 1.15 10.10
C SER A 150 -17.51 2.43 10.92
N LYS A 151 -16.32 3.00 11.04
CA LYS A 151 -16.13 4.34 11.62
C LYS A 151 -15.10 5.05 10.78
N TRP A 152 -15.46 6.18 10.20
CA TRP A 152 -14.53 6.95 9.37
C TRP A 152 -13.46 7.62 10.22
N ASP A 153 -12.26 7.77 9.66
CA ASP A 153 -11.24 8.67 10.20
C ASP A 153 -11.68 10.12 9.96
N ALA A 154 -11.71 10.93 11.03
CA ALA A 154 -12.24 12.30 10.96
C ALA A 154 -11.42 13.21 10.02
N LYS A 155 -10.12 12.97 9.85
CA LYS A 155 -9.28 13.77 8.95
C LYS A 155 -9.58 13.39 7.50
N LEU A 156 -9.71 12.10 7.21
CA LEU A 156 -10.07 11.59 5.89
C LEU A 156 -11.50 11.99 5.50
N GLU A 157 -12.45 11.89 6.43
CA GLU A 157 -13.83 12.35 6.26
C GLU A 157 -13.88 13.83 5.91
N LYS A 158 -13.15 14.68 6.64
CA LYS A 158 -13.08 16.11 6.35
C LYS A 158 -12.61 16.38 4.92
N MET A 159 -11.54 15.71 4.47
CA MET A 159 -11.03 15.85 3.11
C MET A 159 -11.96 15.25 2.05
N HIS A 160 -12.74 14.23 2.42
CA HIS A 160 -13.76 13.67 1.56
C HIS A 160 -14.93 14.64 1.36
N CYS A 161 -15.37 15.34 2.41
CA CYS A 161 -16.42 16.35 2.32
C CYS A 161 -15.98 17.63 1.61
N ASP A 162 -14.67 17.92 1.56
CA ASP A 162 -14.13 19.08 0.85
C ASP A 162 -14.05 18.83 -0.67
N THR A 163 -15.06 19.32 -1.39
CA THR A 163 -15.21 19.17 -2.84
C THR A 163 -14.40 20.16 -3.67
N ASP A 164 -13.84 21.19 -3.04
CA ASP A 164 -13.11 22.28 -3.70
C ASP A 164 -11.58 22.14 -3.58
N ALA A 165 -11.11 21.39 -2.57
CA ALA A 165 -9.70 21.07 -2.43
C ALA A 165 -9.19 20.21 -3.59
N THR A 166 -7.98 20.52 -4.08
CA THR A 166 -7.30 19.64 -5.03
C THR A 166 -6.82 18.37 -4.34
N ALA A 167 -6.65 17.28 -5.09
CA ALA A 167 -6.11 16.04 -4.52
C ALA A 167 -4.71 16.26 -3.92
N LYS A 168 -3.89 17.12 -4.53
CA LYS A 168 -2.57 17.49 -4.00
C LYS A 168 -2.68 18.17 -2.63
N THR A 169 -3.54 19.18 -2.52
CA THR A 169 -3.80 19.89 -1.26
C THR A 169 -4.24 18.92 -0.17
N ALA A 170 -5.21 18.06 -0.47
CA ALA A 170 -5.71 17.07 0.49
C ALA A 170 -4.62 16.09 0.97
N MET A 171 -3.78 15.58 0.06
CA MET A 171 -2.68 14.68 0.41
C MET A 171 -1.67 15.35 1.36
N LEU A 172 -1.24 16.57 1.04
CA LEU A 172 -0.26 17.31 1.85
C LEU A 172 -0.83 17.66 3.23
N GLU A 173 -2.05 18.18 3.29
CA GLU A 173 -2.69 18.49 4.58
C GLU A 173 -2.87 17.25 5.47
N LEU A 174 -3.25 16.10 4.89
CA LEU A 174 -3.38 14.86 5.64
C LEU A 174 -2.03 14.39 6.19
N TYR A 175 -0.98 14.51 5.38
CA TYR A 175 0.39 14.16 5.76
C TYR A 175 0.90 15.06 6.89
N GLU A 176 0.79 16.38 6.75
CA GLU A 176 1.18 17.36 7.77
C GLU A 176 0.44 17.16 9.10
N LYS A 177 -0.83 16.76 9.04
CA LYS A 177 -1.64 16.41 10.22
C LYS A 177 -1.31 15.03 10.81
N GLY A 178 -0.30 14.33 10.29
CA GLY A 178 0.18 13.04 10.79
C GLY A 178 -0.74 11.87 10.46
N SER A 179 -1.48 11.91 9.35
CA SER A 179 -2.22 10.74 8.87
C SER A 179 -1.24 9.72 8.28
N PRO A 180 -1.40 8.41 8.53
CA PRO A 180 -0.53 7.40 7.93
C PRO A 180 -0.54 7.50 6.40
N VAL A 181 0.64 7.43 5.77
CA VAL A 181 0.80 7.55 4.32
C VAL A 181 -0.03 6.50 3.57
N SER A 182 -0.10 5.28 4.11
CA SER A 182 -0.94 4.19 3.58
C SER A 182 -2.42 4.56 3.59
N ALA A 183 -2.90 5.30 4.59
CA ALA A 183 -4.28 5.78 4.66
C ALA A 183 -4.57 6.81 3.56
N ILE A 184 -3.63 7.73 3.32
CA ILE A 184 -3.73 8.73 2.24
C ILE A 184 -3.76 8.03 0.87
N MET A 185 -2.88 7.05 0.65
CA MET A 185 -2.85 6.26 -0.58
C MET A 185 -4.15 5.50 -0.83
N ARG A 186 -4.71 4.87 0.20
CA ARG A 186 -5.99 4.14 0.10
C ARG A 186 -7.15 5.10 -0.20
N ALA A 187 -7.23 6.22 0.51
CA ALA A 187 -8.24 7.24 0.28
C ALA A 187 -8.16 7.82 -1.15
N LEU A 188 -6.96 8.11 -1.66
CA LEU A 188 -6.77 8.52 -3.06
C LEU A 188 -7.25 7.43 -4.03
N SER A 189 -6.95 6.16 -3.75
CA SER A 189 -7.29 5.06 -4.66
C SER A 189 -8.80 4.89 -4.88
N VAL A 190 -9.61 5.19 -3.87
CA VAL A 190 -11.08 5.15 -3.97
C VAL A 190 -11.70 6.48 -4.41
N GLY A 191 -10.87 7.45 -4.81
CA GLY A 191 -11.32 8.78 -5.23
C GLY A 191 -11.97 9.58 -4.11
N ALA A 192 -11.52 9.40 -2.85
CA ALA A 192 -12.17 10.01 -1.70
C ALA A 192 -12.05 11.53 -1.70
N PHE A 193 -10.94 12.11 -2.16
CA PHE A 193 -10.71 13.55 -2.13
C PHE A 193 -10.21 14.09 -3.47
N GLY A 194 -10.24 15.41 -3.60
CA GLY A 194 -9.96 16.15 -4.83
C GLY A 194 -11.20 16.86 -5.36
N LEU A 195 -11.02 17.66 -6.42
CA LEU A 195 -12.12 18.38 -7.05
C LEU A 195 -13.24 17.42 -7.44
N GLU A 196 -14.46 17.67 -6.99
CA GLU A 196 -15.61 16.76 -7.12
C GLU A 196 -15.76 16.18 -8.53
N LYS A 197 -15.78 17.06 -9.54
CA LYS A 197 -15.90 16.70 -10.96
C LYS A 197 -14.79 15.79 -11.50
N ASN A 198 -13.65 15.71 -10.80
CA ASN A 198 -12.47 14.95 -11.20
C ASN A 198 -12.21 13.72 -10.31
N ARG A 199 -13.02 13.50 -9.26
CA ARG A 199 -12.87 12.35 -8.38
C ARG A 199 -13.13 11.07 -9.15
N LYS A 200 -12.22 10.12 -9.00
CA LYS A 200 -12.27 8.83 -9.67
C LYS A 200 -11.50 7.78 -8.89
N PHE A 201 -11.84 6.51 -9.09
CA PHE A 201 -11.00 5.41 -8.63
C PHE A 201 -9.67 5.45 -9.38
N VAL A 202 -8.59 5.35 -8.62
CA VAL A 202 -7.21 5.34 -9.09
C VAL A 202 -6.62 3.98 -8.73
N PRO A 203 -6.07 3.22 -9.70
CA PRO A 203 -5.35 1.99 -9.41
C PRO A 203 -4.38 2.15 -8.24
N THR A 204 -4.37 1.19 -7.31
CA THR A 204 -3.61 1.29 -6.05
C THR A 204 -2.15 1.64 -6.29
N ARG A 205 -1.53 1.05 -7.32
CA ARG A 205 -0.14 1.38 -7.71
C ARG A 205 0.03 2.85 -8.09
N TRP A 206 -0.88 3.41 -8.88
CA TRP A 206 -0.79 4.82 -9.27
C TRP A 206 -1.03 5.74 -8.08
N SER A 207 -1.86 5.31 -7.12
CA SER A 207 -2.08 6.05 -5.88
C SER A 207 -0.82 6.08 -5.01
N ILE A 208 -0.11 4.94 -4.89
CA ILE A 208 1.19 4.87 -4.21
C ILE A 208 2.15 5.88 -4.82
N THR A 209 2.39 5.80 -6.13
CA THR A 209 3.29 6.72 -6.83
C THR A 209 2.84 8.18 -6.70
N ALA A 210 1.55 8.47 -6.84
CA ALA A 210 1.04 9.84 -6.77
C ALA A 210 1.21 10.46 -5.38
N VAL A 211 0.92 9.72 -4.31
CA VAL A 211 1.15 10.21 -2.95
C VAL A 211 2.64 10.40 -2.71
N ASP A 212 3.46 9.38 -3.00
CA ASP A 212 4.90 9.41 -2.77
C ASP A 212 5.57 10.59 -3.49
N SER A 213 5.28 10.80 -4.78
CA SER A 213 5.83 11.91 -5.55
C SER A 213 5.40 13.26 -4.98
N ASN A 214 4.11 13.46 -4.67
CA ASN A 214 3.65 14.76 -4.18
C ASN A 214 4.22 15.10 -2.79
N VAL A 215 4.25 14.14 -1.88
CA VAL A 215 4.81 14.35 -0.54
C VAL A 215 6.32 14.55 -0.62
N SER A 216 7.04 13.70 -1.35
CA SER A 216 8.50 13.77 -1.44
C SER A 216 8.99 15.04 -2.13
N GLU A 217 8.30 15.50 -3.18
CA GLU A 217 8.65 16.77 -3.83
C GLU A 217 8.48 17.97 -2.90
N THR A 218 7.41 17.99 -2.08
CA THR A 218 7.21 19.06 -1.10
C THR A 218 8.27 19.03 0.00
N LEU A 219 8.58 17.85 0.54
CA LEU A 219 9.66 17.70 1.53
C LEU A 219 11.03 18.07 0.93
N LEU A 220 11.27 17.75 -0.33
CA LEU A 220 12.52 18.10 -1.01
C LEU A 220 12.70 19.63 -1.09
N ASP A 221 11.64 20.37 -1.39
CA ASP A 221 11.69 21.83 -1.43
C ASP A 221 12.02 22.43 -0.04
N GLU A 222 11.51 21.83 1.04
CA GLU A 222 11.90 22.19 2.41
C GLU A 222 13.37 21.87 2.69
N VAL A 223 13.83 20.66 2.35
CA VAL A 223 15.22 20.25 2.61
C VAL A 223 16.21 21.13 1.86
N ARG A 224 15.90 21.56 0.64
CA ARG A 224 16.75 22.48 -0.15
C ARG A 224 16.93 23.85 0.50
N SER A 225 16.04 24.25 1.43
CA SER A 225 16.15 25.49 2.19
C SER A 225 17.00 25.38 3.46
N LEU A 226 17.39 24.16 3.85
CA LEU A 226 18.19 23.92 5.05
C LEU A 226 19.67 24.28 4.82
N PRO A 227 20.42 24.62 5.89
CA PRO A 227 21.87 24.81 5.81
C PRO A 227 22.60 23.58 5.28
N LEU A 228 23.70 23.82 4.57
CA LEU A 228 24.59 22.76 4.10
C LEU A 228 25.18 21.98 5.28
N LEU A 229 25.47 20.70 5.05
CA LEU A 229 26.21 19.89 6.01
C LEU A 229 27.70 20.27 5.96
N ASP A 230 28.35 20.29 7.13
CA ASP A 230 29.78 20.54 7.24
C ASP A 230 30.64 19.29 6.99
N GLU A 231 30.01 18.11 7.02
CA GLU A 231 30.67 16.81 6.92
C GLU A 231 29.79 15.75 6.22
N THR A 232 30.44 14.70 5.70
CA THR A 232 29.73 13.51 5.22
C THR A 232 29.12 12.76 6.39
N ARG A 233 27.83 12.45 6.31
CA ARG A 233 27.12 11.66 7.33
C ARG A 233 26.61 10.36 6.73
N VAL A 234 26.77 9.27 7.46
CA VAL A 234 26.26 7.95 7.07
C VAL A 234 25.25 7.49 8.10
N TYR A 235 24.04 7.17 7.63
CA TYR A 235 22.97 6.64 8.44
C TYR A 235 22.66 5.21 8.00
N GLU A 236 22.67 4.28 8.95
CA GLU A 236 22.39 2.87 8.67
C GLU A 236 21.07 2.44 9.30
N HIS A 237 20.36 1.56 8.60
CA HIS A 237 19.18 0.89 9.14
C HIS A 237 19.15 -0.57 8.68
N ALA A 238 18.70 -1.50 9.53
CA ALA A 238 18.56 -2.90 9.17
C ALA A 238 17.20 -3.43 9.61
N SER A 239 16.45 -4.00 8.67
CA SER A 239 15.13 -4.57 8.91
C SER A 239 14.76 -5.55 7.79
N LEU A 240 13.88 -6.52 8.05
CA LEU A 240 13.35 -7.46 7.05
C LEU A 240 14.45 -8.14 6.20
N SER A 241 15.56 -8.55 6.83
CA SER A 241 16.74 -9.14 6.18
C SER A 241 17.40 -8.26 5.10
N GLN A 242 17.18 -6.95 5.19
CA GLN A 242 17.78 -5.91 4.35
C GLN A 242 18.56 -4.94 5.25
N LYS A 243 19.70 -4.46 4.75
CA LYS A 243 20.46 -3.37 5.37
C LYS A 243 20.53 -2.20 4.39
N TYR A 244 20.20 -1.02 4.88
CA TYR A 244 20.24 0.24 4.17
C TYR A 244 21.34 1.11 4.75
N ALA A 245 22.04 1.83 3.88
CA ALA A 245 22.91 2.93 4.25
C ALA A 245 22.55 4.15 3.39
N VAL A 246 22.33 5.29 4.01
CA VAL A 246 22.15 6.59 3.34
C VAL A 246 23.35 7.45 3.64
N ILE A 247 24.00 7.93 2.59
CA ILE A 247 25.21 8.74 2.63
C ILE A 247 24.82 10.15 2.18
N LEU A 248 24.92 11.10 3.11
CA LEU A 248 24.70 12.51 2.85
C LEU A 248 26.06 13.20 2.70
N PHE A 249 26.22 13.98 1.64
CA PHE A 249 27.46 14.71 1.35
C PHE A 249 27.38 16.16 1.83
N PRO A 250 28.52 16.80 2.17
CA PRO A 250 28.59 18.23 2.50
C PRO A 250 28.49 19.10 1.25
N SER A 251 27.35 19.01 0.56
CA SER A 251 27.05 19.72 -0.67
C SER A 251 25.60 20.16 -0.69
N GLN A 252 25.20 20.89 -1.74
CA GLN A 252 23.78 21.06 -2.07
C GLN A 252 23.10 19.70 -2.19
N TRP A 253 21.76 19.65 -2.07
CA TRP A 253 20.97 18.41 -2.02
C TRP A 253 21.52 17.32 -2.94
N GLN A 254 22.15 16.33 -2.32
CA GLN A 254 22.69 15.14 -2.96
C GLN A 254 22.79 14.05 -1.90
N TYR A 255 22.39 12.84 -2.25
CA TYR A 255 22.62 11.66 -1.42
C TYR A 255 22.89 10.46 -2.31
N ASP A 256 23.68 9.54 -1.77
CA ASP A 256 23.75 8.18 -2.24
C ASP A 256 23.08 7.28 -1.21
N TRP A 257 22.46 6.20 -1.65
CA TRP A 257 22.01 5.14 -0.78
C TRP A 257 22.39 3.79 -1.34
N VAL A 258 22.58 2.85 -0.41
CA VAL A 258 22.99 1.49 -0.69
C VAL A 258 22.07 0.55 0.07
N GLU A 259 21.61 -0.51 -0.59
CA GLU A 259 20.78 -1.55 -0.02
C GLU A 259 21.40 -2.92 -0.26
N ALA A 260 21.66 -3.63 0.82
CA ALA A 260 22.13 -4.99 0.81
C ALA A 260 20.97 -5.95 1.15
N PHE A 261 20.63 -6.82 0.20
CA PHE A 261 19.73 -7.94 0.40
C PHE A 261 20.54 -9.14 0.83
N PHE A 262 20.31 -9.61 2.06
CA PHE A 262 20.94 -10.83 2.53
C PHE A 262 20.11 -12.03 2.11
N SER A 263 20.79 -13.03 1.54
CA SER A 263 20.18 -14.30 1.22
C SER A 263 19.57 -14.91 2.49
N PRO A 264 18.26 -15.23 2.51
CA PRO A 264 17.65 -15.86 3.67
C PRO A 264 18.12 -17.32 3.84
N TYR A 265 18.91 -17.85 2.91
CA TYR A 265 19.40 -19.23 2.89
C TYR A 265 20.67 -19.46 3.73
N GLY A 266 21.25 -18.42 4.33
CA GLY A 266 22.39 -18.57 5.26
C GLY A 266 23.74 -18.80 4.59
N ASN A 267 23.85 -18.54 3.28
CA ASN A 267 25.07 -18.79 2.49
C ASN A 267 26.02 -17.58 2.43
N ASP A 268 25.89 -16.58 3.31
CA ASP A 268 26.61 -15.29 3.29
C ASP A 268 26.54 -14.49 1.97
N GLU A 269 25.77 -14.95 0.98
CA GLU A 269 25.53 -14.21 -0.26
C GLU A 269 24.64 -13.00 0.01
N SER A 270 25.20 -11.81 -0.18
CA SER A 270 24.48 -10.54 -0.18
C SER A 270 24.49 -9.92 -1.57
N THR A 271 23.34 -9.44 -2.04
CA THR A 271 23.28 -8.60 -3.24
C THR A 271 23.17 -7.15 -2.84
N VAL A 272 24.08 -6.32 -3.35
CA VAL A 272 24.12 -4.90 -3.03
C VAL A 272 23.63 -4.10 -4.23
N PHE A 273 22.68 -3.21 -4.00
CA PHE A 273 22.21 -2.21 -4.94
C PHE A 273 22.58 -0.83 -4.40
N GLY A 274 22.88 0.09 -5.29
CA GLY A 274 23.09 1.48 -4.93
C GLY A 274 22.36 2.36 -5.93
N ASP A 275 21.82 3.45 -5.43
CA ASP A 275 21.34 4.54 -6.26
C ASP A 275 21.55 5.87 -5.54
N GLY A 276 21.34 6.98 -6.23
CA GLY A 276 21.53 8.30 -5.65
C GLY A 276 20.72 9.36 -6.39
N GLU A 277 20.60 10.51 -5.74
CA GLU A 277 19.99 11.69 -6.33
C GLU A 277 20.95 12.86 -6.22
N GLY A 278 21.10 13.60 -7.32
CA GLY A 278 21.85 14.85 -7.35
C GLY A 278 20.94 16.07 -7.18
N TYR A 279 21.52 17.25 -7.37
CA TYR A 279 20.78 18.51 -7.28
C TYR A 279 19.64 18.61 -8.30
N ASP A 280 19.91 18.20 -9.54
CA ASP A 280 18.93 18.17 -10.61
C ASP A 280 18.00 16.96 -10.48
N LYS A 281 16.70 17.18 -10.73
CA LYS A 281 15.72 16.09 -10.72
C LYS A 281 16.15 14.99 -11.69
N LYS A 282 16.17 13.76 -11.18
CA LYS A 282 16.32 12.57 -12.01
C LYS A 282 15.13 12.49 -12.96
N LYS A 283 15.39 12.43 -14.27
CA LYS A 283 14.38 12.08 -15.27
C LYS A 283 14.38 10.56 -15.38
N GLU A 284 13.32 9.92 -14.90
CA GLU A 284 13.03 8.51 -15.17
C GLU A 284 12.58 8.28 -16.61
#